data_AF-A0A7S3KTG8-F1
#
_entry.id   AF-A0A7S3KTG8-F1
#
_cell.length_a   1.000
_cell.length_b   1.000
_cell.length_c   1.000
_cell.angle_alpha   90.00
_cell.angle_beta   90.00
_cell.angle_gamma   90.00
#
_symmetry.space_group_name_H-M   'P 1'
#
loop_
_entity.id
_entity.type
_entity.pdbx_description
1 polymer ?
#
loop_
_entity_poly.entity_id
_entity_poly.type
_entity_poly.pdbx_seq_one_letter_code
_entity_poly.pdbx_strand_id
1 'polypeptide(L)'
;LIWLSNTIADHLKKRRVSQYHLLRAKERLKFRDKFLREFIQENDFPSDNRREHILNDYKDLKSLREGLDTGKIASIELVMTYIYESANKSHRLGALADINYKYAKKMAMELDLELQEGRIRGPLHGIPISLKDELTLEGTLSTNGLIALSDNLQLTDGCVARVIKEMGGIPFVKSNVPQLLMIPETDNNIFGLACNPRDPDRTPGGSSGGEAALIASRGSPAGIGTDIGGSIRIPAAFCGLYGFKPSAMRTTFKGNAPLNHEYDDDPYIAVFPVSGPLGRSVDDLIILQKGMISPSVWEEDVFMPPIPFDDDIVEEYSQLTKKMKIGYMKSFWSYKPTDPALAAIDKTIDVLKKAGHEVIEMDADLLYEIPEIYGRTVFLGDDMVSKNLKGEKPLPHYELLTMVGYIPAFLKPVVIWVLSLFGMARESTLLKYSDNKDLESLHIGCLKKLKVCDNHME
;
A
#
# COMPACT_ATOMS: atom_id res chain seq x y z
N LEU A 1 -34.87 -16.50 25.74
CA LEU A 1 -35.82 -15.97 24.73
C LEU A 1 -35.53 -14.52 24.37
N ILE A 2 -35.51 -13.58 25.33
CA ILE A 2 -35.20 -12.14 25.08
C ILE A 2 -33.79 -11.93 24.49
N TRP A 3 -32.78 -12.65 24.99
CA TRP A 3 -31.44 -12.61 24.42
C TRP A 3 -31.43 -13.06 22.95
N LEU A 4 -32.05 -14.21 22.65
CA LEU A 4 -32.13 -14.76 21.30
C LEU A 4 -32.89 -13.83 20.34
N SER A 5 -33.99 -13.20 20.78
CA SER A 5 -34.72 -12.23 19.96
C SER A 5 -33.90 -10.98 19.67
N ASN A 6 -33.14 -10.48 20.66
CA ASN A 6 -32.26 -9.32 20.48
C ASN A 6 -31.10 -9.63 19.53
N THR A 7 -30.49 -10.82 19.65
CA THR A 7 -29.43 -11.27 18.74
C THR A 7 -29.92 -11.41 17.30
N ILE A 8 -31.10 -12.00 17.10
CA ILE A 8 -31.71 -12.12 15.76
C ILE A 8 -32.04 -10.73 15.19
N ALA A 9 -32.62 -9.84 15.99
CA ALA A 9 -32.94 -8.49 15.57
C ALA A 9 -31.69 -7.68 15.17
N ASP A 10 -30.61 -7.77 15.96
CA ASP A 10 -29.33 -7.12 15.63
C ASP A 10 -28.71 -7.68 14.35
N HIS A 11 -28.73 -9.01 14.17
CA HIS A 11 -28.25 -9.64 12.95
C HIS A 11 -29.04 -9.19 11.70
N LEU A 12 -30.37 -9.16 11.79
CA LEU A 12 -31.23 -8.68 10.70
C LEU A 12 -30.99 -7.19 10.39
N LYS A 13 -30.79 -6.37 11.44
CA LYS A 13 -30.46 -4.94 11.30
C LYS A 13 -29.13 -4.76 10.57
N LYS A 14 -28.06 -5.42 11.02
CA LYS A 14 -26.73 -5.41 10.39
C LYS A 14 -26.79 -5.84 8.93
N ARG A 15 -27.53 -6.92 8.62
CA ARG A 15 -27.73 -7.40 7.25
C ARG A 15 -28.44 -6.36 6.37
N ARG A 16 -29.47 -5.69 6.87
CA ARG A 16 -30.20 -4.65 6.12
C ARG A 16 -29.31 -3.42 5.86
N VAL A 17 -28.55 -2.99 6.86
CA VAL A 17 -27.59 -1.88 6.73
C VAL A 17 -26.49 -2.21 5.71
N SER A 18 -25.91 -3.42 5.80
CA SER A 18 -24.94 -3.91 4.82
C SER A 18 -25.52 -3.93 3.40
N GLN A 19 -26.75 -4.41 3.20
CA GLN A 19 -27.39 -4.39 1.88
C GLN A 19 -27.59 -2.97 1.34
N TYR A 20 -27.98 -2.03 2.20
CA TYR A 20 -28.10 -0.62 1.82
C TYR A 20 -26.76 -0.04 1.35
N HIS A 21 -25.69 -0.24 2.13
CA HIS A 21 -24.35 0.22 1.78
C HIS A 21 -23.82 -0.45 0.50
N LEU A 22 -24.10 -1.74 0.29
CA LEU A 22 -23.74 -2.41 -0.95
C LEU A 22 -24.45 -1.82 -2.18
N LEU A 23 -25.73 -1.45 -2.04
CA LEU A 23 -26.46 -0.78 -3.12
C LEU A 23 -25.85 0.60 -3.43
N ARG A 24 -25.54 1.39 -2.39
CA ARG A 24 -24.84 2.68 -2.52
C ARG A 24 -23.49 2.54 -3.21
N ALA A 25 -22.66 1.58 -2.76
CA ALA A 25 -21.37 1.27 -3.37
C ALA A 25 -21.50 0.98 -4.88
N LYS A 26 -22.49 0.16 -5.26
CA LYS A 26 -22.77 -0.15 -6.67
C LYS A 26 -23.25 1.06 -7.47
N GLU A 27 -24.06 1.94 -6.87
CA GLU A 27 -24.49 3.19 -7.50
C GLU A 27 -23.30 4.13 -7.75
N ARG A 28 -22.40 4.26 -6.77
CA ARG A 28 -21.17 5.05 -6.90
C ARG A 28 -20.25 4.52 -7.99
N LEU A 29 -20.06 3.21 -8.04
CA LEU A 29 -19.26 2.57 -9.09
C LEU A 29 -19.84 2.87 -10.48
N LYS A 30 -21.16 2.73 -10.65
CA LYS A 30 -21.85 3.07 -11.91
C LYS A 30 -21.66 4.53 -12.28
N PHE A 31 -21.73 5.44 -11.32
CA PHE A 31 -21.52 6.87 -11.56
C PHE A 31 -20.08 7.16 -11.99
N ARG A 32 -19.09 6.63 -11.26
CA ARG A 32 -17.67 6.73 -11.61
C ARG A 32 -17.40 6.20 -13.02
N ASP A 33 -17.90 5.00 -13.35
CA ASP A 33 -17.65 4.38 -14.65
C ASP A 33 -18.38 5.10 -15.79
N LYS A 34 -19.56 5.66 -15.52
CA LYS A 34 -20.27 6.54 -16.46
C LYS A 34 -19.44 7.79 -16.73
N PHE A 35 -19.00 8.47 -15.67
CA PHE A 35 -18.17 9.67 -15.79
C PHE A 35 -16.86 9.39 -16.52
N LEU A 36 -16.19 8.26 -16.22
CA LEU A 36 -14.97 7.84 -16.91
C LEU A 36 -15.22 7.70 -18.42
N ARG A 37 -16.30 7.03 -18.83
CA ARG A 37 -16.66 6.88 -20.25
C ARG A 37 -16.97 8.22 -20.92
N GLU A 38 -17.75 9.08 -20.26
CA GLU A 38 -18.08 10.42 -20.75
C GLU A 38 -16.81 11.26 -20.91
N PHE A 39 -15.91 11.23 -19.93
CA PHE A 39 -14.62 11.94 -19.99
C PHE A 39 -13.77 11.48 -21.18
N ILE A 40 -13.69 10.17 -21.44
CA ILE A 40 -12.96 9.64 -22.61
C ILE A 40 -13.61 10.07 -23.94
N GLN A 41 -14.93 10.21 -23.99
CA GLN A 41 -15.65 10.61 -25.21
C GLN A 41 -15.59 12.11 -25.49
N GLU A 42 -15.58 12.94 -24.44
CA GLU A 42 -15.66 14.40 -24.53
C GLU A 42 -14.30 15.09 -24.70
N ASN A 43 -13.19 14.36 -24.58
CA ASN A 43 -11.85 14.94 -24.58
C ASN A 43 -10.99 14.32 -25.67
N ASP A 44 -10.14 15.17 -26.26
CA ASP A 44 -9.09 14.71 -27.16
C ASP A 44 -7.92 14.12 -26.37
N PHE A 45 -7.33 13.06 -26.92
CA PHE A 45 -6.17 12.38 -26.37
C PHE A 45 -5.03 12.40 -27.39
N PRO A 46 -3.75 12.37 -26.94
CA PRO A 46 -2.63 12.19 -27.85
C PRO A 46 -2.83 10.93 -28.69
N SER A 47 -2.37 10.92 -29.94
CA SER A 47 -2.50 9.75 -30.82
C SER A 47 -1.83 8.51 -30.23
N ASP A 48 -2.24 7.32 -30.65
CA ASP A 48 -1.69 6.05 -30.14
C ASP A 48 -0.16 5.99 -30.24
N ASN A 49 0.39 6.39 -31.39
CA ASN A 49 1.83 6.46 -31.60
C ASN A 49 2.52 7.45 -30.65
N ARG A 50 1.87 8.58 -30.36
CA ARG A 50 2.43 9.58 -29.46
C ARG A 50 2.39 9.11 -28.01
N ARG A 51 1.31 8.47 -27.57
CA ARG A 51 1.22 7.85 -26.24
C ARG A 51 2.29 6.77 -26.06
N GLU A 52 2.44 5.87 -27.03
CA GLU A 52 3.46 4.83 -26.98
C GLU A 52 4.89 5.42 -26.95
N HIS A 53 5.16 6.47 -27.72
CA HIS A 53 6.43 7.18 -27.64
C HIS A 53 6.68 7.75 -26.23
N ILE A 54 5.71 8.45 -25.64
CA ILE A 54 5.83 8.98 -24.27
C ILE A 54 6.10 7.86 -23.26
N LEU A 55 5.33 6.77 -23.31
CA LEU A 55 5.42 5.68 -22.34
C LEU A 55 6.71 4.84 -22.46
N ASN A 56 7.28 4.74 -23.67
CA ASN A 56 8.48 3.94 -23.93
C ASN A 56 9.78 4.74 -23.76
N ASP A 57 9.79 6.03 -24.09
CA ASP A 57 11.00 6.85 -24.06
C ASP A 57 11.23 7.46 -22.67
N TYR A 58 10.17 7.69 -21.89
CA TYR A 58 10.25 8.23 -20.53
C TYR A 58 9.86 7.16 -19.49
N LYS A 59 10.87 6.44 -19.00
CA LYS A 59 10.70 5.20 -18.20
C LYS A 59 10.68 5.41 -16.69
N ASP A 60 10.96 6.61 -16.22
CA ASP A 60 11.03 6.97 -14.81
C ASP A 60 10.65 8.46 -14.64
N LEU A 61 10.48 8.90 -13.39
CA LEU A 61 10.10 10.27 -13.07
C LEU A 61 11.16 11.29 -13.53
N LYS A 62 12.43 10.90 -13.51
CA LYS A 62 13.54 11.77 -13.93
C LYS A 62 13.48 12.06 -15.43
N SER A 63 13.38 11.02 -16.26
CA SER A 63 13.24 11.19 -17.72
C SER A 63 11.96 11.95 -18.08
N LEU A 64 10.86 11.73 -17.37
CA LEU A 64 9.64 12.53 -17.54
C LEU A 64 9.85 14.02 -17.25
N ARG A 65 10.52 14.35 -16.14
CA ARG A 65 10.88 15.73 -15.78
C ARG A 65 11.77 16.37 -16.86
N GLU A 66 12.80 15.65 -17.33
CA GLU A 66 13.68 16.11 -18.41
C GLU A 66 12.90 16.36 -19.72
N GLY A 67 11.93 15.51 -20.04
CA GLY A 67 11.05 15.68 -21.21
C GLY A 67 10.21 16.96 -21.12
N LEU A 68 9.69 17.28 -19.93
CA LEU A 68 8.94 18.50 -19.66
C LEU A 68 9.84 19.74 -19.70
N ASP A 69 11.02 19.69 -19.06
CA ASP A 69 11.98 20.81 -19.01
C ASP A 69 12.50 21.19 -20.40
N THR A 70 12.69 20.19 -21.27
CA THR A 70 13.15 20.40 -22.65
C THR A 70 12.01 20.76 -23.61
N GLY A 71 10.76 20.79 -23.14
CA GLY A 71 9.57 21.04 -23.97
C GLY A 71 9.27 19.95 -25.00
N LYS A 72 9.88 18.76 -24.85
CA LYS A 72 9.62 17.62 -25.74
C LYS A 72 8.25 16.98 -25.49
N ILE A 73 7.73 17.12 -24.28
CA ILE A 73 6.36 16.77 -23.88
C ILE A 73 5.79 17.94 -23.07
N ALA A 74 4.47 18.14 -23.13
CA ALA A 74 3.76 19.05 -22.25
C ALA A 74 3.10 18.28 -21.10
N SER A 75 2.85 18.93 -19.96
CA SER A 75 2.18 18.33 -18.80
C SER A 75 0.78 17.87 -19.16
N ILE A 76 0.02 18.67 -19.92
CA ILE A 76 -1.31 18.29 -20.41
C ILE A 76 -1.26 17.04 -21.28
N GLU A 77 -0.26 16.93 -22.15
CA GLU A 77 -0.08 15.76 -23.02
C GLU A 77 0.26 14.50 -22.20
N LEU A 78 1.15 14.65 -21.22
CA LEU A 78 1.56 13.60 -20.31
C LEU A 78 0.39 13.10 -19.46
N VAL A 79 -0.35 14.01 -18.83
CA VAL A 79 -1.50 13.68 -17.97
C VAL A 79 -2.61 13.03 -18.78
N MET A 80 -2.94 13.55 -19.95
CA MET A 80 -3.97 12.94 -20.81
C MET A 80 -3.54 11.55 -21.30
N THR A 81 -2.24 11.33 -21.54
CA THR A 81 -1.70 9.99 -21.84
C THR A 81 -1.99 9.02 -20.69
N TYR A 82 -1.60 9.36 -19.46
CA TYR A 82 -1.83 8.47 -18.31
C TYR A 82 -3.32 8.29 -17.97
N ILE A 83 -4.16 9.32 -18.13
CA ILE A 83 -5.62 9.18 -17.99
C ILE A 83 -6.19 8.17 -18.98
N TYR A 84 -5.72 8.19 -20.24
CA TYR A 84 -6.18 7.24 -21.24
C TYR A 84 -5.81 5.80 -20.86
N GLU A 85 -4.56 5.59 -20.43
CA GLU A 85 -4.06 4.26 -20.05
C GLU A 85 -4.74 3.74 -18.78
N SER A 86 -4.92 4.59 -17.75
CA SER A 86 -5.62 4.21 -16.52
C SER A 86 -7.08 3.83 -16.81
N ALA A 87 -7.78 4.64 -17.62
CA ALA A 87 -9.19 4.42 -17.94
C ALA A 87 -9.43 3.17 -18.81
N ASN A 88 -8.50 2.82 -19.70
CA ASN A 88 -8.68 1.73 -20.65
C ASN A 88 -8.01 0.42 -20.25
N LYS A 89 -6.77 0.47 -19.75
CA LYS A 89 -6.00 -0.75 -19.40
C LYS A 89 -6.16 -1.08 -17.92
N SER A 90 -5.81 -0.15 -17.04
CA SER A 90 -5.79 -0.42 -15.58
C SER A 90 -7.19 -0.61 -14.99
N HIS A 91 -8.19 0.11 -15.51
CA HIS A 91 -9.58 -0.06 -15.11
C HIS A 91 -10.08 -1.50 -15.34
N ARG A 92 -9.72 -2.12 -16.47
CA ARG A 92 -10.11 -3.50 -16.82
C ARG A 92 -9.44 -4.54 -15.92
N LEU A 93 -8.30 -4.20 -15.32
CA LEU A 93 -7.62 -5.01 -14.32
C LEU A 93 -8.17 -4.82 -12.91
N GLY A 94 -9.25 -4.05 -12.71
CA GLY A 94 -9.80 -3.76 -11.39
C GLY A 94 -8.89 -2.88 -10.52
N ALA A 95 -7.93 -2.16 -11.10
CA ALA A 95 -6.92 -1.44 -10.34
C ALA A 95 -7.38 -0.06 -9.82
N LEU A 96 -8.48 0.50 -10.35
CA LEU A 96 -8.98 1.84 -10.01
C LEU A 96 -10.09 1.79 -8.94
N ALA A 97 -9.94 2.60 -7.90
CA ALA A 97 -10.97 2.89 -6.90
C ALA A 97 -11.79 4.14 -7.27
N ASP A 98 -11.13 5.28 -7.48
CA ASP A 98 -11.78 6.55 -7.83
C ASP A 98 -10.87 7.41 -8.72
N ILE A 99 -11.40 8.49 -9.30
CA ILE A 99 -10.72 9.29 -10.32
C ILE A 99 -10.88 10.80 -10.08
N ASN A 100 -9.86 11.58 -10.44
CA ASN A 100 -9.87 13.04 -10.36
C ASN A 100 -9.45 13.70 -11.70
N TYR A 101 -9.96 13.17 -12.82
CA TYR A 101 -9.50 13.53 -14.17
C TYR A 101 -9.76 14.99 -14.56
N LYS A 102 -10.87 15.59 -14.12
CA LYS A 102 -11.16 17.01 -14.40
C LYS A 102 -10.16 17.94 -13.72
N TYR A 103 -9.86 17.67 -12.44
CA TYR A 103 -8.80 18.38 -11.72
C TYR A 103 -7.46 18.17 -12.41
N ALA A 104 -7.11 16.92 -12.72
CA ALA A 104 -5.81 16.60 -13.32
C ALA A 104 -5.58 17.31 -14.65
N LYS A 105 -6.58 17.31 -15.54
CA LYS A 105 -6.54 18.04 -16.81
C LYS A 105 -6.33 19.54 -16.59
N LYS A 106 -7.10 20.15 -15.67
CA LYS A 106 -6.99 21.58 -15.35
C LYS A 106 -5.60 21.93 -14.79
N MET A 107 -5.14 21.18 -13.79
CA MET A 107 -3.86 21.39 -13.13
C MET A 107 -2.69 21.22 -14.10
N ALA A 108 -2.77 20.27 -15.03
CA ALA A 108 -1.74 20.09 -16.05
C ALA A 108 -1.58 21.33 -16.94
N MET A 109 -2.69 21.95 -17.36
CA MET A 109 -2.65 23.19 -18.15
C MET A 109 -2.07 24.36 -17.35
N GLU A 110 -2.42 24.48 -16.07
CA GLU A 110 -1.89 25.52 -15.19
C GLU A 110 -0.38 25.36 -14.96
N LEU A 111 0.11 24.12 -14.80
CA LEU A 111 1.53 23.83 -14.64
C LEU A 111 2.32 24.05 -15.94
N ASP A 112 1.72 23.79 -17.10
CA ASP A 112 2.34 24.16 -18.38
C ASP A 112 2.53 25.69 -18.51
N LEU A 113 1.55 26.49 -18.06
CA LEU A 113 1.68 27.95 -18.04
C LEU A 113 2.75 28.41 -17.04
N GLU A 114 2.78 27.83 -15.83
CA GLU A 114 3.83 28.14 -14.86
C GLU A 114 5.23 27.84 -15.41
N LEU A 115 5.40 26.69 -16.06
CA LEU A 115 6.66 26.30 -16.69
C LEU A 115 7.08 27.29 -17.79
N GLN A 116 6.15 27.73 -18.64
CA GLN A 116 6.40 28.76 -19.66
C GLN A 116 6.83 30.10 -19.04
N GLU A 117 6.31 30.42 -17.86
CA GLU A 117 6.66 31.62 -17.09
C GLU A 117 7.93 31.41 -16.22
N GLY A 118 8.62 30.27 -16.35
CA GLY A 118 9.84 29.94 -15.61
C GLY A 118 9.62 29.57 -14.15
N ARG A 119 8.38 29.29 -13.74
CA ARG A 119 8.04 28.86 -12.38
C ARG A 119 7.95 27.34 -12.31
N ILE A 120 8.87 26.73 -11.58
CA ILE A 120 8.88 25.29 -11.31
C ILE A 120 8.61 25.07 -9.83
N ARG A 121 7.60 24.26 -9.52
CA ARG A 121 7.21 23.96 -8.13
C ARG A 121 8.14 22.95 -7.46
N GLY A 122 8.63 21.97 -8.22
CA GLY A 122 9.46 20.91 -7.69
C GLY A 122 9.72 19.78 -8.69
N PRO A 123 10.30 18.65 -8.23
CA PRO A 123 10.73 17.57 -9.11
C PRO A 123 9.59 16.82 -9.80
N LEU A 124 8.34 16.98 -9.34
CA LEU A 124 7.16 16.35 -9.93
C LEU A 124 6.31 17.31 -10.77
N HIS A 125 6.79 18.53 -11.04
CA HIS A 125 5.99 19.56 -11.70
C HIS A 125 5.30 19.05 -12.98
N GLY A 126 3.98 18.97 -13.01
CA GLY A 126 3.23 18.50 -14.18
C GLY A 126 3.14 16.97 -14.35
N ILE A 127 3.69 16.18 -13.43
CA ILE A 127 3.70 14.71 -13.50
C ILE A 127 2.48 14.13 -12.73
N PRO A 128 1.66 13.26 -13.36
CA PRO A 128 0.55 12.59 -12.67
C PRO A 128 1.05 11.52 -11.70
N ILE A 129 0.46 11.44 -10.50
CA ILE A 129 0.83 10.44 -9.46
C ILE A 129 -0.45 9.76 -8.94
N SER A 130 -0.42 8.43 -8.77
CA SER A 130 -1.52 7.67 -8.18
C SER A 130 -1.39 7.58 -6.65
N LEU A 131 -2.53 7.52 -5.96
CA LEU A 131 -2.57 7.39 -4.50
C LEU A 131 -3.48 6.24 -4.08
N LYS A 132 -3.01 5.35 -3.21
CA LYS A 132 -3.82 4.27 -2.62
C LYS A 132 -5.11 4.79 -1.97
N ASP A 133 -6.23 4.08 -2.10
CA ASP A 133 -7.58 4.48 -1.64
C ASP A 133 -7.62 5.19 -0.27
N GLU A 134 -6.91 4.67 0.73
CA GLU A 134 -6.90 5.20 2.10
C GLU A 134 -6.23 6.58 2.26
N LEU A 135 -5.37 6.98 1.32
CA LEU A 135 -4.68 8.27 1.37
C LEU A 135 -5.66 9.38 0.97
N THR A 136 -5.99 10.32 1.84
CA THR A 136 -7.08 11.26 1.53
C THR A 136 -6.68 12.27 0.44
N LEU A 137 -7.59 12.50 -0.50
CA LEU A 137 -7.43 13.42 -1.63
C LEU A 137 -8.76 14.16 -1.85
N GLU A 138 -8.72 15.48 -1.82
CA GLU A 138 -9.91 16.32 -1.95
C GLU A 138 -10.72 15.97 -3.21
N GLY A 139 -12.03 15.82 -3.04
CA GLY A 139 -12.96 15.56 -4.14
C GLY A 139 -13.04 14.08 -4.57
N THR A 140 -12.35 13.18 -3.86
CA THR A 140 -12.41 11.73 -4.11
C THR A 140 -12.90 10.96 -2.88
N LEU A 141 -13.31 9.71 -3.10
CA LEU A 141 -13.72 8.79 -2.03
C LEU A 141 -12.50 8.10 -1.40
N SER A 142 -12.58 7.82 -0.09
CA SER A 142 -11.66 6.93 0.62
C SER A 142 -12.44 5.86 1.36
N THR A 143 -12.48 4.65 0.78
CA THR A 143 -13.43 3.59 1.18
C THR A 143 -12.82 2.50 2.05
N ASN A 144 -11.48 2.36 2.03
CA ASN A 144 -10.75 1.27 2.66
C ASN A 144 -11.28 -0.13 2.27
N GLY A 145 -11.87 -0.25 1.08
CA GLY A 145 -12.53 -1.46 0.59
C GLY A 145 -13.77 -1.88 1.39
N LEU A 146 -14.38 -0.99 2.18
CA LEU A 146 -15.55 -1.24 3.01
C LEU A 146 -16.81 -0.60 2.43
N ILE A 147 -17.88 -1.37 2.26
CA ILE A 147 -19.14 -0.83 1.72
C ILE A 147 -19.72 0.26 2.62
N ALA A 148 -19.48 0.17 3.93
CA ALA A 148 -19.94 1.17 4.90
C ALA A 148 -19.28 2.56 4.68
N LEU A 149 -18.11 2.60 4.05
CA LEU A 149 -17.35 3.81 3.74
C LEU A 149 -17.41 4.18 2.24
N SER A 150 -18.28 3.54 1.46
CA SER A 150 -18.38 3.79 0.00
C SER A 150 -18.83 5.22 -0.37
N ASP A 151 -19.34 5.98 0.60
CA ASP A 151 -19.78 7.37 0.46
C ASP A 151 -18.84 8.37 1.17
N ASN A 152 -17.67 7.93 1.64
CA ASN A 152 -16.73 8.74 2.40
C ASN A 152 -15.92 9.70 1.50
N LEU A 153 -16.59 10.78 1.07
CA LEU A 153 -16.01 11.85 0.27
C LEU A 153 -15.05 12.69 1.11
N GLN A 154 -13.81 12.82 0.64
CA GLN A 154 -12.80 13.65 1.28
C GLN A 154 -12.97 15.11 0.86
N LEU A 155 -13.07 15.99 1.85
CA LEU A 155 -13.26 17.44 1.66
C LEU A 155 -11.94 18.21 1.67
N THR A 156 -10.85 17.56 2.07
CA THR A 156 -9.51 18.14 2.14
C THR A 156 -8.49 17.09 1.72
N ASP A 157 -7.34 17.54 1.27
CA ASP A 157 -6.18 16.66 1.09
C ASP A 157 -5.62 16.20 2.43
N GLY A 158 -5.14 14.97 2.47
CA GLY A 158 -4.24 14.51 3.52
C GLY A 158 -2.81 14.96 3.27
N CYS A 159 -1.95 14.75 4.28
CA CYS A 159 -0.57 15.20 4.22
C CYS A 159 0.19 14.66 2.98
N VAL A 160 0.01 13.38 2.64
CA VAL A 160 0.64 12.78 1.45
C VAL A 160 0.21 13.47 0.15
N ALA A 161 -1.09 13.69 -0.06
CA ALA A 161 -1.59 14.34 -1.27
C ALA A 161 -1.11 15.78 -1.38
N ARG A 162 -1.08 16.51 -0.25
CA ARG A 162 -0.56 17.87 -0.14
C ARG A 162 0.92 17.94 -0.54
N VAL A 163 1.77 17.07 -0.01
CA VAL A 163 3.19 17.00 -0.36
C VAL A 163 3.39 16.75 -1.86
N ILE A 164 2.64 15.81 -2.45
CA ILE A 164 2.73 15.56 -3.88
C ILE A 164 2.38 16.82 -4.69
N LYS A 165 1.33 17.56 -4.29
CA LYS A 165 0.95 18.83 -4.93
C LYS A 165 2.01 19.93 -4.72
N GLU A 166 2.63 20.00 -3.55
CA GLU A 166 3.74 20.93 -3.24
C GLU A 166 4.97 20.67 -4.14
N MET A 167 5.29 19.40 -4.41
CA MET A 167 6.32 19.01 -5.37
C MET A 167 5.94 19.29 -6.84
N GLY A 168 4.73 19.80 -7.09
CA GLY A 168 4.16 20.06 -8.41
C GLY A 168 3.52 18.85 -9.09
N GLY A 169 3.41 17.72 -8.40
CA GLY A 169 2.74 16.51 -8.90
C GLY A 169 1.22 16.66 -8.92
N ILE A 170 0.57 15.82 -9.72
CA ILE A 170 -0.87 15.87 -9.96
C ILE A 170 -1.52 14.55 -9.49
N PRO A 171 -2.06 14.48 -8.27
CA PRO A 171 -2.86 13.34 -7.83
C PRO A 171 -4.13 13.20 -8.68
N PHE A 172 -4.18 12.17 -9.52
CA PHE A 172 -5.22 12.06 -10.58
C PHE A 172 -6.13 10.84 -10.44
N VAL A 173 -5.73 9.82 -9.68
CA VAL A 173 -6.53 8.61 -9.42
C VAL A 173 -6.28 8.06 -8.02
N LYS A 174 -7.29 7.32 -7.54
CA LYS A 174 -7.25 6.48 -6.34
C LYS A 174 -7.16 5.01 -6.76
N SER A 175 -6.23 4.23 -6.19
CA SER A 175 -6.12 2.80 -6.53
C SER A 175 -6.96 1.89 -5.65
N ASN A 176 -7.40 0.76 -6.19
CA ASN A 176 -8.11 -0.30 -5.48
C ASN A 176 -7.27 -0.91 -4.34
N VAL A 177 -7.96 -1.44 -3.33
CA VAL A 177 -7.42 -2.03 -2.10
C VAL A 177 -8.25 -3.24 -1.67
N PRO A 178 -7.73 -4.19 -0.88
CA PRO A 178 -8.57 -5.19 -0.25
C PRO A 178 -9.55 -4.61 0.75
N GLN A 179 -10.64 -5.33 0.99
CA GLN A 179 -11.52 -5.13 2.13
C GLN A 179 -10.68 -5.00 3.40
N LEU A 180 -10.88 -3.96 4.22
CA LEU A 180 -10.13 -3.68 5.46
C LEU A 180 -8.62 -3.41 5.30
N LEU A 181 -8.06 -3.42 4.08
CA LEU A 181 -6.62 -3.24 3.84
C LEU A 181 -5.72 -4.37 4.41
N MET A 182 -6.26 -5.48 4.90
CA MET A 182 -5.51 -6.43 5.74
C MET A 182 -4.93 -7.66 5.03
N ILE A 183 -5.39 -7.98 3.83
CA ILE A 183 -4.94 -9.19 3.12
C ILE A 183 -3.94 -8.87 2.00
N PRO A 184 -2.97 -9.76 1.70
CA PRO A 184 -1.99 -9.58 0.64
C PRO A 184 -2.55 -9.90 -0.76
N GLU A 185 -3.81 -9.53 -0.99
CA GLU A 185 -4.57 -9.66 -2.23
C GLU A 185 -5.47 -8.44 -2.35
N THR A 186 -5.92 -8.06 -3.54
CA THR A 186 -6.73 -6.84 -3.73
C THR A 186 -8.12 -7.24 -4.20
N ASP A 187 -9.03 -7.44 -3.25
CA ASP A 187 -10.43 -7.79 -3.49
C ASP A 187 -11.35 -7.17 -2.42
N ASN A 188 -12.51 -6.67 -2.84
CA ASN A 188 -13.53 -6.08 -1.97
C ASN A 188 -14.90 -6.04 -2.67
N ASN A 189 -15.97 -5.83 -1.91
CA ASN A 189 -17.34 -5.82 -2.44
C ASN A 189 -17.76 -4.53 -3.17
N ILE A 190 -16.87 -3.52 -3.27
CA ILE A 190 -17.13 -2.24 -3.95
C ILE A 190 -16.60 -2.30 -5.38
N PHE A 191 -15.29 -2.48 -5.52
CA PHE A 191 -14.54 -2.42 -6.77
C PHE A 191 -14.28 -3.81 -7.38
N GLY A 192 -14.35 -4.87 -6.55
CA GLY A 192 -14.05 -6.23 -6.95
C GLY A 192 -12.55 -6.55 -6.93
N LEU A 193 -12.24 -7.74 -7.48
CA LEU A 193 -10.89 -8.28 -7.59
C LEU A 193 -10.06 -7.48 -8.59
N ALA A 194 -8.85 -7.09 -8.17
CA ALA A 194 -7.82 -6.60 -9.06
C ALA A 194 -6.92 -7.74 -9.53
N CYS A 195 -6.46 -7.66 -10.79
CA CYS A 195 -5.65 -8.68 -11.45
C CYS A 195 -4.23 -8.17 -11.74
N ASN A 196 -3.27 -9.08 -11.78
CA ASN A 196 -1.89 -8.77 -12.14
C ASN A 196 -1.80 -8.46 -13.65
N PRO A 197 -1.17 -7.34 -14.07
CA PRO A 197 -1.05 -6.99 -15.48
C PRO A 197 -0.20 -7.96 -16.30
N ARG A 198 0.64 -8.78 -15.68
CA ARG A 198 1.45 -9.80 -16.37
C ARG A 198 0.69 -11.09 -16.62
N ASP A 199 -0.30 -11.39 -15.79
CA ASP A 199 -1.12 -12.60 -15.84
C ASP A 199 -2.46 -12.32 -15.12
N PRO A 200 -3.57 -12.11 -15.86
CA PRO A 200 -4.87 -11.79 -15.27
C PRO A 200 -5.43 -12.84 -14.32
N ASP A 201 -4.94 -14.09 -14.37
CA ASP A 201 -5.32 -15.17 -13.46
C ASP A 201 -4.56 -15.11 -12.11
N ARG A 202 -3.74 -14.08 -11.91
CA ARG A 202 -2.92 -13.88 -10.71
C ARG A 202 -3.30 -12.60 -9.98
N THR A 203 -3.09 -12.62 -8.66
CA THR A 203 -3.22 -11.40 -7.83
C THR A 203 -2.06 -10.43 -8.10
N PRO A 204 -2.32 -9.11 -8.11
CA PRO A 204 -1.26 -8.10 -8.07
C PRO A 204 -0.65 -7.96 -6.67
N GLY A 205 -1.11 -8.75 -5.68
CA GLY A 205 -0.74 -8.63 -4.27
C GLY A 205 -1.64 -7.64 -3.53
N GLY A 206 -1.22 -7.25 -2.32
CA GLY A 206 -1.97 -6.33 -1.49
C GLY A 206 -1.21 -5.91 -0.23
N SER A 207 -1.67 -4.89 0.49
CA SER A 207 -2.92 -4.15 0.23
C SER A 207 -2.81 -2.99 -0.77
N SER A 208 -1.60 -2.62 -1.23
CA SER A 208 -1.40 -1.62 -2.30
C SER A 208 -1.40 -2.28 -3.70
N GLY A 209 -2.19 -3.33 -3.92
CA GLY A 209 -2.17 -4.07 -5.19
C GLY A 209 -2.77 -3.28 -6.36
N GLY A 210 -3.75 -2.40 -6.11
CA GLY A 210 -4.23 -1.45 -7.11
C GLY A 210 -3.12 -0.53 -7.62
N GLU A 211 -2.31 0.05 -6.73
CA GLU A 211 -1.15 0.90 -7.10
C GLU A 211 -0.18 0.12 -7.99
N ALA A 212 0.20 -1.09 -7.58
CA ALA A 212 1.13 -1.91 -8.36
C ALA A 212 0.55 -2.31 -9.73
N ALA A 213 -0.73 -2.68 -9.79
CA ALA A 213 -1.40 -2.99 -11.05
C ALA A 213 -1.49 -1.76 -11.97
N LEU A 214 -1.79 -0.57 -11.43
CA LEU A 214 -1.79 0.71 -12.17
C LEU A 214 -0.42 1.01 -12.77
N ILE A 215 0.63 0.99 -11.95
CA ILE A 215 1.98 1.35 -12.40
C ILE A 215 2.52 0.33 -13.41
N ALA A 216 2.38 -0.98 -13.12
CA ALA A 216 2.86 -2.03 -14.01
C ALA A 216 2.07 -2.13 -15.33
N SER A 217 0.80 -1.70 -15.36
CA SER A 217 0.03 -1.57 -16.60
C SER A 217 0.22 -0.23 -17.33
N ARG A 218 1.16 0.61 -16.87
CA ARG A 218 1.45 1.95 -17.41
C ARG A 218 0.29 2.95 -17.29
N GLY A 219 -0.64 2.70 -16.36
CA GLY A 219 -1.71 3.62 -16.00
C GLY A 219 -1.30 4.72 -15.03
N SER A 220 -0.10 4.63 -14.44
CA SER A 220 0.52 5.68 -13.61
C SER A 220 2.05 5.55 -13.72
N PRO A 221 2.84 6.64 -13.71
CA PRO A 221 4.31 6.54 -13.73
C PRO A 221 4.88 6.03 -12.39
N ALA A 222 4.26 6.44 -11.28
CA ALA A 222 4.61 6.10 -9.91
C ALA A 222 3.44 6.42 -8.98
N GLY A 223 3.50 5.96 -7.73
CA GLY A 223 2.43 6.19 -6.78
C GLY A 223 2.82 5.96 -5.32
N ILE A 224 1.90 6.29 -4.41
CA ILE A 224 2.09 6.13 -2.97
C ILE A 224 1.14 5.07 -2.44
N GLY A 225 1.71 4.06 -1.79
CA GLY A 225 1.01 3.03 -1.04
C GLY A 225 1.25 3.16 0.45
N THR A 226 0.79 2.16 1.21
CA THR A 226 1.10 2.03 2.63
C THR A 226 1.51 0.60 2.97
N ASP A 227 2.28 0.43 4.04
CA ASP A 227 2.84 -0.85 4.45
C ASP A 227 2.96 -0.94 5.97
N ILE A 228 2.29 -1.95 6.53
CA ILE A 228 2.45 -2.39 7.93
C ILE A 228 3.06 -3.80 7.99
N GLY A 229 2.64 -4.68 7.09
CA GLY A 229 3.04 -6.09 7.04
C GLY A 229 3.58 -6.56 5.68
N GLY A 230 3.83 -5.66 4.75
CA GLY A 230 4.28 -5.97 3.39
C GLY A 230 3.50 -5.27 2.28
N SER A 231 2.52 -4.43 2.61
CA SER A 231 1.55 -3.92 1.62
C SER A 231 2.10 -3.01 0.53
N ILE A 232 3.35 -2.53 0.59
CA ILE A 232 4.07 -1.92 -0.54
C ILE A 232 4.93 -2.97 -1.24
N ARG A 233 5.68 -3.75 -0.46
CA ARG A 233 6.71 -4.67 -0.95
C ARG A 233 6.15 -5.89 -1.68
N ILE A 234 5.07 -6.49 -1.16
CA ILE A 234 4.39 -7.65 -1.76
C ILE A 234 3.87 -7.31 -3.16
N PRO A 235 3.03 -6.27 -3.34
CA PRO A 235 2.50 -5.98 -4.66
C PRO A 235 3.58 -5.45 -5.63
N ALA A 236 4.59 -4.72 -5.13
CA ALA A 236 5.75 -4.36 -5.95
C ALA A 236 6.48 -5.60 -6.48
N ALA A 237 6.76 -6.59 -5.62
CA ALA A 237 7.40 -7.84 -6.04
C ALA A 237 6.55 -8.62 -7.06
N PHE A 238 5.24 -8.73 -6.85
CA PHE A 238 4.35 -9.50 -7.72
C PHE A 238 4.16 -8.87 -9.10
N CYS A 239 4.12 -7.53 -9.17
CA CYS A 239 4.01 -6.80 -10.43
C CYS A 239 5.40 -6.45 -11.04
N GLY A 240 6.49 -6.80 -10.36
CA GLY A 240 7.88 -6.52 -10.73
C GLY A 240 8.18 -5.03 -10.88
N LEU A 241 7.88 -4.31 -9.82
CA LEU A 241 8.15 -2.89 -9.60
C LEU A 241 9.13 -2.73 -8.42
N TYR A 242 9.54 -1.49 -8.19
CA TYR A 242 10.27 -1.11 -7.00
C TYR A 242 9.28 -0.55 -5.97
N GLY A 243 9.46 -0.90 -4.69
CA GLY A 243 8.65 -0.39 -3.61
C GLY A 243 9.47 -0.24 -2.34
N PHE A 244 9.32 0.89 -1.64
CA PHE A 244 10.10 1.19 -0.45
C PHE A 244 9.19 1.39 0.76
N LYS A 245 9.42 0.60 1.81
CA LYS A 245 8.82 0.79 3.13
C LYS A 245 9.84 1.50 4.02
N PRO A 246 9.69 2.81 4.29
CA PRO A 246 10.59 3.53 5.19
C PRO A 246 10.50 3.00 6.63
N SER A 247 11.40 3.48 7.49
CA SER A 247 11.29 3.28 8.94
C SER A 247 9.98 3.85 9.46
N ALA A 248 9.44 3.25 10.53
CA ALA A 248 8.31 3.83 11.25
C ALA A 248 8.61 5.28 11.63
N MET A 249 7.60 6.15 11.55
CA MET A 249 7.71 7.59 11.83
C MET A 249 8.65 8.37 10.91
N ARG A 250 9.23 7.77 9.86
CA ARG A 250 10.04 8.52 8.87
C ARG A 250 9.20 9.25 7.83
N THR A 251 7.99 8.77 7.60
CA THR A 251 6.96 9.38 6.76
C THR A 251 5.68 9.48 7.56
N THR A 252 4.90 10.52 7.33
CA THR A 252 3.63 10.68 8.03
C THR A 252 2.62 9.61 7.62
N PHE A 253 1.80 9.22 8.58
CA PHE A 253 0.57 8.47 8.37
C PHE A 253 -0.67 9.31 8.72
N LYS A 254 -0.46 10.55 9.15
CA LYS A 254 -1.50 11.49 9.53
C LYS A 254 -2.32 11.91 8.32
N GLY A 255 -3.63 12.03 8.53
CA GLY A 255 -4.56 12.46 7.49
C GLY A 255 -5.03 11.33 6.58
N ASN A 256 -4.57 10.09 6.74
CA ASN A 256 -5.14 8.94 6.06
C ASN A 256 -6.55 8.62 6.59
N ALA A 257 -7.42 8.10 5.74
CA ALA A 257 -8.79 7.76 6.11
C ALA A 257 -8.80 6.57 7.09
N PRO A 258 -9.29 6.73 8.33
CA PRO A 258 -9.25 5.66 9.30
C PRO A 258 -10.23 4.53 8.95
N LEU A 259 -9.94 3.31 9.40
CA LEU A 259 -10.88 2.18 9.30
C LEU A 259 -12.13 2.38 10.18
N ASN A 260 -12.00 3.15 11.26
CA ASN A 260 -13.09 3.48 12.16
C ASN A 260 -12.91 4.89 12.73
N HIS A 261 -13.98 5.69 12.69
CA HIS A 261 -14.01 7.03 13.28
C HIS A 261 -14.51 7.04 14.74
N GLU A 262 -14.97 5.90 15.26
CA GLU A 262 -15.60 5.79 16.58
C GLU A 262 -14.63 5.44 17.72
N TYR A 263 -13.38 5.09 17.40
CA TYR A 263 -12.34 4.77 18.39
C TYR A 263 -11.10 5.63 18.11
N ASP A 264 -10.75 6.50 19.06
CA ASP A 264 -9.45 7.21 19.10
C ASP A 264 -8.28 6.26 19.46
N ASP A 265 -8.60 5.02 19.85
CA ASP A 265 -7.63 3.97 20.15
C ASP A 265 -7.20 3.30 18.83
N ASP A 266 -6.28 3.95 18.11
CA ASP A 266 -5.65 3.34 16.94
C ASP A 266 -4.86 2.09 17.37
N PRO A 267 -5.19 0.87 16.91
CA PRO A 267 -4.57 -0.37 17.39
C PRO A 267 -3.07 -0.49 17.04
N TYR A 268 -2.51 0.45 16.28
CA TYR A 268 -1.11 0.47 15.84
C TYR A 268 -0.11 0.91 16.92
N ILE A 269 -0.36 0.58 18.18
CA ILE A 269 0.51 0.95 19.31
C ILE A 269 1.85 0.16 19.27
N ALA A 270 1.83 -1.04 18.68
CA ALA A 270 3.00 -1.93 18.65
C ALA A 270 3.71 -2.01 17.28
N VAL A 271 2.96 -1.92 16.17
CA VAL A 271 3.49 -1.96 14.80
C VAL A 271 2.88 -0.82 14.01
N PHE A 272 3.71 0.15 13.63
CA PHE A 272 3.25 1.36 12.96
C PHE A 272 3.14 1.15 11.45
N PRO A 273 2.01 1.53 10.83
CA PRO A 273 1.92 1.61 9.38
C PRO A 273 2.75 2.79 8.88
N VAL A 274 3.25 2.69 7.65
CA VAL A 274 3.95 3.79 6.98
C VAL A 274 3.39 4.01 5.58
N SER A 275 3.45 5.26 5.12
CA SER A 275 3.24 5.62 3.71
C SER A 275 4.57 5.49 2.96
N GLY A 276 4.56 5.00 1.72
CA GLY A 276 5.80 4.84 0.97
C GLY A 276 5.61 4.67 -0.53
N PRO A 277 6.65 4.92 -1.33
CA PRO A 277 6.54 4.98 -2.77
C PRO A 277 6.57 3.59 -3.44
N LEU A 278 5.89 3.52 -4.58
CA LEU A 278 6.03 2.51 -5.62
C LEU A 278 6.40 3.18 -6.94
N GLY A 279 7.33 2.58 -7.69
CA GLY A 279 7.84 3.14 -8.94
C GLY A 279 8.46 2.09 -9.87
N ARG A 280 8.99 2.56 -11.00
CA ARG A 280 9.63 1.72 -12.03
C ARG A 280 11.16 1.73 -11.94
N SER A 281 11.72 2.60 -11.10
CA SER A 281 13.15 2.69 -10.81
C SER A 281 13.40 2.97 -9.32
N VAL A 282 14.65 2.82 -8.87
CA VAL A 282 15.06 3.25 -7.52
C VAL A 282 15.01 4.78 -7.41
N ASP A 283 15.34 5.50 -8.48
CA ASP A 283 15.29 6.97 -8.54
C ASP A 283 13.86 7.49 -8.31
N ASP A 284 12.84 6.80 -8.82
CA ASP A 284 11.43 7.15 -8.55
C ASP A 284 11.14 7.13 -7.05
N LEU A 285 11.64 6.09 -6.36
CA LEU A 285 11.46 5.94 -4.92
C LEU A 285 12.18 7.05 -4.16
N ILE A 286 13.40 7.39 -4.56
CA ILE A 286 14.21 8.46 -3.95
C ILE A 286 13.49 9.81 -4.08
N ILE A 287 13.01 10.16 -5.28
CA ILE A 287 12.32 11.44 -5.53
C ILE A 287 11.09 11.57 -4.64
N LEU A 288 10.23 10.54 -4.61
CA LEU A 288 8.99 10.55 -3.82
C LEU A 288 9.29 10.52 -2.32
N GLN A 289 10.24 9.69 -1.88
CA GLN A 289 10.61 9.58 -0.47
C GLN A 289 11.22 10.86 0.08
N LYS A 290 12.04 11.55 -0.72
CA LYS A 290 12.63 12.85 -0.37
C LYS A 290 11.54 13.91 -0.15
N GLY A 291 10.54 13.95 -1.03
CA GLY A 291 9.40 14.86 -0.88
C GLY A 291 8.62 14.65 0.41
N MET A 292 8.40 13.40 0.80
CA MET A 292 7.73 13.02 2.05
C MET A 292 8.54 13.34 3.32
N ILE A 293 9.81 13.72 3.18
CA ILE A 293 10.72 14.12 4.26
C ILE A 293 11.00 15.62 4.09
N SER A 294 9.99 16.43 4.38
CA SER A 294 10.05 17.89 4.22
C SER A 294 9.67 18.63 5.50
N PRO A 295 10.09 19.89 5.65
CA PRO A 295 9.63 20.75 6.75
C PRO A 295 8.10 20.86 6.84
N SER A 296 7.42 20.94 5.70
CA SER A 296 5.95 21.05 5.64
C SER A 296 5.22 19.83 6.19
N VAL A 297 5.86 18.65 6.20
CA VAL A 297 5.34 17.44 6.84
C VAL A 297 5.52 17.52 8.36
N TRP A 298 6.69 17.92 8.84
CA TRP A 298 6.99 18.00 10.28
C TRP A 298 6.19 19.09 11.01
N GLU A 299 5.82 20.15 10.29
CA GLU A 299 4.91 21.18 10.81
C GLU A 299 3.48 20.66 11.02
N GLU A 300 3.01 19.74 10.16
CA GLU A 300 1.68 19.13 10.31
C GLU A 300 1.70 17.97 11.32
N ASP A 301 2.72 17.12 11.27
CA ASP A 301 2.88 15.93 12.10
C ASP A 301 4.05 16.07 13.07
N VAL A 302 3.80 16.81 14.15
CA VAL A 302 4.79 17.18 15.18
C VAL A 302 5.38 15.98 15.95
N PHE A 303 4.81 14.78 15.81
CA PHE A 303 5.36 13.56 16.42
C PHE A 303 6.45 12.92 15.58
N MET A 304 6.62 13.34 14.32
CA MET A 304 7.69 12.84 13.47
C MET A 304 9.05 13.46 13.85
N PRO A 305 10.12 12.65 13.93
CA PRO A 305 11.46 13.19 14.09
C PRO A 305 11.86 13.97 12.82
N PRO A 306 12.28 15.24 12.94
CA PRO A 306 12.63 16.09 11.80
C PRO A 306 14.04 15.76 11.26
N ILE A 307 14.20 14.55 10.73
CA ILE A 307 15.47 14.06 10.19
C ILE A 307 15.48 14.30 8.67
N PRO A 308 16.29 15.24 8.14
CA PRO A 308 16.31 15.57 6.73
C PRO A 308 16.77 14.39 5.87
N PHE A 309 16.40 14.43 4.59
CA PHE A 309 16.94 13.52 3.60
C PHE A 309 18.40 13.91 3.31
N ASP A 310 19.28 12.91 3.23
CA ASP A 310 20.71 13.11 3.03
C ASP A 310 21.07 12.67 1.61
N ASP A 311 21.26 13.65 0.72
CA ASP A 311 21.60 13.40 -0.68
C ASP A 311 23.04 12.88 -0.83
N ASP A 312 23.96 13.30 0.06
CA ASP A 312 25.36 12.91 0.01
C ASP A 312 25.49 11.39 0.25
N ILE A 313 24.69 10.85 1.18
CA ILE A 313 24.61 9.40 1.41
C ILE A 313 24.12 8.68 0.15
N VAL A 314 23.06 9.17 -0.50
CA VAL A 314 22.53 8.53 -1.72
C VAL A 314 23.57 8.56 -2.83
N GLU A 315 24.25 9.68 -3.02
CA GLU A 315 25.31 9.83 -4.01
C GLU A 315 26.50 8.89 -3.72
N GLU A 316 26.96 8.83 -2.46
CA GLU A 316 28.04 7.94 -2.02
C GLU A 316 27.72 6.48 -2.38
N TYR A 317 26.52 6.00 -2.08
CA TYR A 317 26.12 4.62 -2.37
C TYR A 317 25.84 4.37 -3.86
N SER A 318 25.41 5.38 -4.62
CA SER A 318 25.14 5.26 -6.05
C SER A 318 26.42 5.12 -6.89
N GLN A 319 27.54 5.65 -6.42
CA GLN A 319 28.83 5.56 -7.11
C GLN A 319 29.49 4.17 -7.02
N LEU A 320 28.97 3.25 -6.19
CA LEU A 320 29.48 1.88 -5.99
C LEU A 320 30.98 1.82 -5.62
N THR A 321 31.55 2.91 -5.11
CA THR A 321 32.98 3.02 -4.75
C THR A 321 33.30 2.32 -3.43
N LYS A 322 32.28 2.06 -2.61
CA LYS A 322 32.41 1.48 -1.27
C LYS A 322 32.09 -0.01 -1.27
N LYS A 323 33.02 -0.80 -0.75
CA LYS A 323 32.76 -2.20 -0.44
C LYS A 323 31.77 -2.30 0.73
N MET A 324 30.59 -2.84 0.45
CA MET A 324 29.56 -3.11 1.47
C MET A 324 29.71 -4.51 2.08
N LYS A 325 29.21 -4.65 3.32
CA LYS A 325 29.00 -5.92 4.00
C LYS A 325 27.49 -6.19 4.08
N ILE A 326 27.02 -7.18 3.35
CA ILE A 326 25.60 -7.42 3.08
C ILE A 326 25.20 -8.76 3.69
N GLY A 327 24.32 -8.71 4.69
CA GLY A 327 23.67 -9.90 5.23
C GLY A 327 22.53 -10.37 4.33
N TYR A 328 22.39 -11.69 4.12
CA TYR A 328 21.25 -12.27 3.41
C TYR A 328 20.68 -13.48 4.16
N MET A 329 19.41 -13.80 3.89
CA MET A 329 18.74 -15.01 4.35
C MET A 329 18.04 -15.66 3.16
N LYS A 330 18.15 -16.98 3.02
CA LYS A 330 17.46 -17.73 1.96
C LYS A 330 16.04 -18.11 2.34
N SER A 331 15.84 -18.46 3.60
CA SER A 331 14.58 -18.93 4.14
C SER A 331 14.34 -18.36 5.51
N PHE A 332 13.07 -18.30 5.88
CA PHE A 332 12.63 -18.01 7.23
C PHE A 332 11.97 -19.28 7.77
N TRP A 333 12.17 -19.64 9.04
CA TRP A 333 11.68 -20.92 9.59
C TRP A 333 10.17 -21.14 9.41
N SER A 334 9.37 -20.06 9.37
CA SER A 334 7.92 -20.11 9.18
C SER A 334 7.45 -20.07 7.72
N TYR A 335 8.33 -19.71 6.77
CA TYR A 335 7.98 -19.57 5.35
C TYR A 335 9.03 -20.23 4.47
N LYS A 336 8.64 -21.33 3.83
CA LYS A 336 9.47 -21.96 2.81
C LYS A 336 9.43 -21.11 1.52
N PRO A 337 10.58 -20.60 1.04
CA PRO A 337 10.63 -19.87 -0.22
C PRO A 337 10.35 -20.82 -1.40
N THR A 338 9.86 -20.26 -2.50
CA THR A 338 9.71 -21.00 -3.76
C THR A 338 11.06 -21.13 -4.48
N ASP A 339 11.22 -22.13 -5.35
CA ASP A 339 12.46 -22.31 -6.11
C ASP A 339 12.83 -21.07 -6.95
N PRO A 340 11.89 -20.36 -7.62
CA PRO A 340 12.22 -19.12 -8.31
C PRO A 340 12.72 -18.01 -7.39
N ALA A 341 12.20 -17.91 -6.16
CA ALA A 341 12.65 -16.92 -5.19
C ALA A 341 14.08 -17.21 -4.72
N LEU A 342 14.38 -18.49 -4.44
CA LEU A 342 15.75 -18.93 -4.10
C LEU A 342 16.73 -18.63 -5.24
N ALA A 343 16.36 -18.94 -6.48
CA ALA A 343 17.19 -18.64 -7.65
C ALA A 343 17.44 -17.13 -7.83
N ALA A 344 16.45 -16.28 -7.53
CA ALA A 344 16.61 -14.83 -7.57
C ALA A 344 17.58 -14.32 -6.49
N ILE A 345 17.52 -14.89 -5.28
CA ILE A 345 18.46 -14.59 -4.19
C ILE A 345 19.88 -15.00 -4.60
N ASP A 346 20.06 -16.23 -5.09
CA ASP A 346 21.38 -16.74 -5.52
C ASP A 346 21.99 -15.87 -6.64
N LYS A 347 21.19 -15.51 -7.65
CA LYS A 347 21.62 -14.59 -8.70
C LYS A 347 22.04 -13.23 -8.14
N THR A 348 21.31 -12.70 -7.16
CA THR A 348 21.62 -11.41 -6.54
C THR A 348 22.93 -11.48 -5.75
N ILE A 349 23.14 -12.54 -4.99
CA ILE A 349 24.39 -12.80 -4.26
C ILE A 349 25.58 -12.83 -5.22
N ASP A 350 25.46 -13.53 -6.35
CA ASP A 350 26.52 -13.61 -7.36
C ASP A 350 26.85 -12.25 -7.96
N VAL A 351 25.84 -11.43 -8.25
CA VAL A 351 26.03 -10.07 -8.76
C VAL A 351 26.73 -9.19 -7.73
N LEU A 352 26.31 -9.23 -6.47
CA LEU A 352 26.91 -8.45 -5.38
C LEU A 352 28.36 -8.85 -5.11
N LYS A 353 28.66 -10.16 -5.11
CA LYS A 353 30.04 -10.67 -4.98
C LYS A 353 30.92 -10.24 -6.14
N LYS A 354 30.41 -10.31 -7.39
CA LYS A 354 31.13 -9.83 -8.58
C LYS A 354 31.39 -8.33 -8.55
N ALA A 355 30.51 -7.55 -7.94
CA ALA A 355 30.70 -6.13 -7.67
C ALA A 355 31.70 -5.83 -6.54
N GLY A 356 32.29 -6.86 -5.91
CA GLY A 356 33.33 -6.72 -4.87
C GLY A 356 32.79 -6.61 -3.44
N HIS A 357 31.48 -6.76 -3.23
CA HIS A 357 30.87 -6.71 -1.89
C HIS A 357 31.12 -7.99 -1.10
N GLU A 358 31.16 -7.86 0.22
CA GLU A 358 31.16 -8.99 1.15
C GLU A 358 29.71 -9.39 1.42
N VAL A 359 29.36 -10.66 1.17
CA VAL A 359 27.98 -11.15 1.27
C VAL A 359 27.95 -12.34 2.23
N ILE A 360 27.15 -12.25 3.29
CA ILE A 360 27.18 -13.14 4.46
C ILE A 360 25.80 -13.72 4.71
N GLU A 361 25.72 -15.03 4.84
CA GLU A 361 24.49 -15.69 5.25
C GLU A 361 24.24 -15.44 6.73
N MET A 362 23.07 -14.90 7.05
CA MET A 362 22.63 -14.66 8.41
C MET A 362 21.76 -15.82 8.89
N ASP A 363 21.87 -16.13 10.18
CA ASP A 363 20.97 -17.06 10.83
C ASP A 363 19.59 -16.42 11.02
N ALA A 364 18.57 -16.97 10.34
CA ALA A 364 17.20 -16.50 10.40
C ALA A 364 16.53 -16.83 11.75
N ASP A 365 17.08 -17.76 12.53
CA ASP A 365 16.56 -18.10 13.86
C ASP A 365 16.70 -16.95 14.84
N LEU A 366 17.61 -16.00 14.60
CA LEU A 366 17.72 -14.75 15.37
C LEU A 366 16.46 -13.88 15.29
N LEU A 367 15.60 -14.10 14.30
CA LEU A 367 14.42 -13.28 14.03
C LEU A 367 13.10 -13.97 14.42
N TYR A 368 13.15 -15.08 15.15
CA TYR A 368 11.97 -15.92 15.44
C TYR A 368 10.81 -15.21 16.12
N GLU A 369 11.07 -14.12 16.82
CA GLU A 369 10.06 -13.35 17.55
C GLU A 369 9.23 -12.43 16.65
N ILE A 370 9.77 -12.04 15.49
CA ILE A 370 9.14 -11.03 14.63
C ILE A 370 7.76 -11.47 14.12
N PRO A 371 7.59 -12.68 13.54
CA PRO A 371 6.26 -13.13 13.11
C PRO A 371 5.30 -13.36 14.27
N GLU A 372 5.81 -13.73 15.44
CA GLU A 372 5.00 -13.89 16.64
C GLU A 372 4.47 -12.54 17.12
N ILE A 373 5.32 -11.53 17.24
CA ILE A 373 4.93 -10.16 17.61
C ILE A 373 3.95 -9.61 16.58
N TYR A 374 4.29 -9.68 15.28
CA TYR A 374 3.41 -9.21 14.22
C TYR A 374 2.05 -9.93 14.23
N GLY A 375 2.06 -11.26 14.30
CA GLY A 375 0.85 -12.07 14.36
C GLY A 375 -0.02 -11.68 15.55
N ARG A 376 0.57 -11.57 16.74
CA ARG A 376 -0.14 -11.14 17.94
C ARG A 376 -0.70 -9.73 17.81
N THR A 377 0.03 -8.78 17.22
CA THR A 377 -0.47 -7.42 16.94
C THR A 377 -1.67 -7.42 15.99
N VAL A 378 -1.66 -8.25 14.94
CA VAL A 378 -2.79 -8.40 14.00
C VAL A 378 -4.05 -8.94 14.71
N PHE A 379 -3.87 -9.80 15.72
CA PHE A 379 -4.95 -10.34 16.54
C PHE A 379 -5.21 -9.55 17.83
N LEU A 380 -4.55 -8.40 18.01
CA LEU A 380 -4.62 -7.65 19.25
C LEU A 380 -5.92 -6.85 19.30
N GLY A 381 -6.69 -7.05 20.37
CA GLY A 381 -8.02 -6.49 20.54
C GLY A 381 -9.11 -7.43 20.02
N ASP A 382 -10.06 -7.77 20.88
CA ASP A 382 -11.20 -8.59 20.48
C ASP A 382 -11.93 -7.95 19.29
N ASP A 383 -11.95 -8.68 18.18
CA ASP A 383 -12.87 -8.51 17.05
C ASP A 383 -12.69 -7.27 16.15
N MET A 384 -11.44 -6.85 15.88
CA MET A 384 -11.13 -5.75 14.94
C MET A 384 -11.77 -5.97 13.56
N VAL A 385 -11.76 -7.21 13.07
CA VAL A 385 -12.34 -7.57 11.77
C VAL A 385 -13.85 -7.36 11.77
N SER A 386 -14.61 -7.95 12.69
CA SER A 386 -16.06 -7.87 12.61
C SER A 386 -16.61 -6.51 13.05
N LYS A 387 -15.92 -5.81 13.97
CA LYS A 387 -16.27 -4.43 14.35
C LYS A 387 -16.20 -3.47 13.16
N ASN A 388 -15.12 -3.54 12.37
CA ASN A 388 -14.90 -2.63 11.25
C ASN A 388 -15.74 -2.98 10.01
N LEU A 389 -16.19 -4.23 9.86
CA LEU A 389 -17.06 -4.63 8.75
C LEU A 389 -18.47 -4.02 8.83
N LYS A 390 -18.93 -3.52 10.00
CA LYS A 390 -20.26 -2.90 10.19
C LYS A 390 -21.42 -3.71 9.57
N GLY A 391 -21.33 -5.04 9.62
CA GLY A 391 -22.33 -5.97 9.09
C GLY A 391 -22.07 -6.49 7.66
N GLU A 392 -21.03 -5.99 6.98
CA GLU A 392 -20.50 -6.56 5.75
C GLU A 392 -19.96 -7.98 6.01
N LYS A 393 -20.12 -8.87 5.03
CA LYS A 393 -19.55 -10.22 5.14
C LYS A 393 -18.05 -10.16 4.82
N PRO A 394 -17.21 -10.83 5.63
CA PRO A 394 -15.82 -11.03 5.26
C PRO A 394 -15.74 -11.82 3.96
N LEU A 395 -14.81 -11.45 3.07
CA LEU A 395 -14.52 -12.23 1.86
C LEU A 395 -13.95 -13.62 2.20
N PRO A 396 -14.01 -14.61 1.29
CA PRO A 396 -13.47 -15.95 1.53
C PRO A 396 -12.00 -15.98 1.96
N HIS A 397 -11.19 -15.02 1.50
CA HIS A 397 -9.78 -14.85 1.90
C HIS A 397 -9.58 -14.66 3.42
N TYR A 398 -10.63 -14.25 4.13
CA TYR A 398 -10.66 -14.09 5.58
C TYR A 398 -11.08 -15.36 6.34
N GLU A 399 -11.42 -16.46 5.69
CA GLU A 399 -11.90 -17.69 6.36
C GLU A 399 -10.93 -18.19 7.42
N LEU A 400 -9.63 -18.24 7.10
CA LEU A 400 -8.62 -18.66 8.07
C LEU A 400 -8.51 -17.68 9.25
N LEU A 401 -8.53 -16.37 8.97
CA LEU A 401 -8.42 -15.32 10.00
C LEU A 401 -9.63 -15.32 10.94
N THR A 402 -10.82 -15.43 10.36
CA THR A 402 -12.09 -15.48 11.10
C THR A 402 -12.21 -16.78 11.90
N MET A 403 -11.89 -17.94 11.31
CA MET A 403 -11.86 -19.22 12.01
C MET A 403 -10.95 -19.17 13.24
N VAL A 404 -9.72 -18.66 13.08
CA VAL A 404 -8.74 -18.56 14.18
C VAL A 404 -9.21 -17.58 15.27
N GLY A 405 -9.85 -16.47 14.89
CA GLY A 405 -10.40 -15.48 15.82
C GLY A 405 -11.61 -15.99 16.62
N TYR A 406 -12.49 -16.80 16.03
CA TYR A 406 -13.72 -17.28 16.68
C TYR A 406 -13.54 -18.47 17.62
N ILE A 407 -12.40 -19.17 17.59
CA ILE A 407 -12.13 -20.29 18.50
C ILE A 407 -11.98 -19.74 19.93
N PRO A 408 -12.82 -20.16 20.91
CA PRO A 408 -12.69 -19.75 22.30
C PRO A 408 -11.30 -20.05 22.85
N ALA A 409 -10.72 -19.12 23.63
CA ALA A 409 -9.35 -19.23 24.14
C ALA A 409 -9.08 -20.59 24.82
N PHE A 410 -10.03 -21.12 25.60
CA PHE A 410 -9.87 -22.40 26.29
C PHE A 410 -9.81 -23.63 25.36
N LEU A 411 -10.31 -23.53 24.11
CA LEU A 411 -10.24 -24.60 23.11
C LEU A 411 -8.97 -24.51 22.25
N LYS A 412 -8.32 -23.34 22.17
CA LYS A 412 -7.13 -23.14 21.32
C LYS A 412 -6.02 -24.16 21.59
N PRO A 413 -5.64 -24.50 22.84
CA PRO A 413 -4.58 -25.49 23.09
C PRO A 413 -4.89 -26.87 22.50
N VAL A 414 -6.15 -27.31 22.57
CA VAL A 414 -6.59 -28.59 22.02
C VAL A 414 -6.54 -28.56 20.50
N VAL A 415 -7.05 -27.49 19.88
CA VAL A 415 -7.03 -27.34 18.41
C VAL A 415 -5.60 -27.22 17.88
N ILE A 416 -4.72 -26.47 18.56
CA ILE A 416 -3.29 -26.37 18.23
C ILE A 416 -2.63 -27.75 18.26
N TRP A 417 -2.90 -28.55 19.30
CA TRP A 417 -2.37 -29.92 19.40
C TRP A 417 -2.86 -30.79 18.24
N VAL A 418 -4.16 -30.76 17.93
CA VAL A 418 -4.75 -31.50 16.79
C VAL A 418 -4.12 -31.07 15.47
N LEU A 419 -4.05 -29.78 15.16
CA LEU A 419 -3.45 -29.25 13.92
C LEU A 419 -1.99 -29.68 13.77
N SER A 420 -1.25 -29.71 14.88
CA SER A 420 0.15 -30.14 14.89
C SER A 420 0.30 -31.63 14.56
N LEU A 421 -0.64 -32.49 15.00
CA LEU A 421 -0.64 -33.91 14.64
C LEU A 421 -0.89 -34.15 13.13
N PHE A 422 -1.64 -33.28 12.48
CA PHE A 422 -1.93 -33.35 11.04
C PHE A 422 -0.89 -32.64 10.16
N GLY A 423 0.23 -32.18 10.73
CA GLY A 423 1.27 -31.46 9.98
C GLY A 423 0.86 -30.05 9.53
N MET A 424 -0.23 -29.51 10.07
CA MET A 424 -0.75 -28.15 9.77
C MET A 424 0.00 -27.11 10.61
N ALA A 425 1.31 -27.03 10.39
CA ALA A 425 2.22 -26.21 11.20
C ALA A 425 1.90 -24.71 11.13
N ARG A 426 1.45 -24.22 9.96
CA ARG A 426 1.10 -22.81 9.74
C ARG A 426 -0.13 -22.40 10.55
N GLU A 427 -1.20 -23.19 10.45
CA GLU A 427 -2.48 -22.95 11.13
C GLU A 427 -2.30 -23.06 12.65
N SER A 428 -1.57 -24.09 13.10
CA SER A 428 -1.17 -24.26 14.50
C SER A 428 -0.43 -23.03 15.03
N THR A 429 0.50 -22.48 14.24
CA THR A 429 1.29 -21.30 14.62
C THR A 429 0.45 -20.03 14.66
N LEU A 430 -0.42 -19.80 13.68
CA LEU A 430 -1.35 -18.65 13.69
C LEU A 430 -2.31 -18.69 14.87
N LEU A 431 -2.81 -19.88 15.24
CA LEU A 431 -3.71 -20.05 16.38
C LEU A 431 -3.01 -19.80 17.73
N LYS A 432 -1.71 -20.07 17.83
CA LYS A 432 -0.90 -19.67 19.00
C LYS A 432 -0.79 -18.15 19.13
N TYR A 433 -0.71 -17.43 18.01
CA TYR A 433 -0.58 -15.97 18.01
C TYR A 433 -1.88 -15.24 18.35
N SER A 434 -3.03 -15.86 18.09
CA SER A 434 -4.33 -15.26 18.45
C SER A 434 -4.73 -15.50 19.90
N ASP A 435 -3.88 -16.12 20.73
CA ASP A 435 -4.14 -16.28 22.15
C ASP A 435 -4.13 -14.90 22.83
N ASN A 436 -5.33 -14.39 23.13
CA ASN A 436 -5.60 -13.04 23.63
C ASN A 436 -4.88 -12.81 24.97
N LYS A 437 -3.67 -12.28 24.90
CA LYS A 437 -3.03 -11.64 26.04
C LYS A 437 -3.02 -10.14 25.79
N ASP A 438 -3.24 -9.35 26.84
CA ASP A 438 -3.25 -7.90 26.78
C ASP A 438 -1.91 -7.32 26.24
N LEU A 439 -1.96 -6.08 25.73
CA LEU A 439 -0.77 -5.33 25.27
C LEU A 439 0.36 -5.33 26.30
N GLU A 440 0.00 -5.28 27.59
CA GLU A 440 0.93 -5.23 28.71
C GLU A 440 1.77 -6.52 28.81
N SER A 441 1.15 -7.68 28.63
CA SER A 441 1.85 -8.97 28.58
C SER A 441 2.77 -9.12 27.37
N LEU A 442 2.41 -8.53 26.22
CA LEU A 442 3.24 -8.51 25.01
C LEU A 442 4.49 -7.63 25.24
N HIS A 443 4.28 -6.43 25.80
CA HIS A 443 5.33 -5.48 26.11
C HIS A 443 6.31 -6.02 27.17
N ILE A 444 5.79 -6.59 28.26
CA ILE A 444 6.61 -7.22 29.32
C ILE A 444 7.38 -8.44 28.79
N GLY A 445 6.78 -9.24 27.89
CA GLY A 445 7.44 -10.36 27.23
C GLY A 445 8.63 -9.92 26.37
N CYS A 446 8.43 -8.92 25.52
CA CYS A 446 9.49 -8.38 24.65
C CYS A 446 10.62 -7.75 25.47
N LEU A 447 10.29 -6.92 26.48
CA LEU A 447 11.29 -6.28 27.34
C LEU A 447 12.11 -7.28 28.17
N LYS A 448 11.49 -8.36 28.67
CA LYS A 448 12.21 -9.41 29.40
C LYS A 448 13.24 -10.14 28.53
N LYS A 449 12.94 -10.31 27.25
CA LYS A 449 13.83 -11.00 26.31
C LYS A 449 14.92 -10.10 25.72
N LEU A 450 14.64 -8.82 25.52
CA LEU A 450 15.67 -7.83 25.18
C LEU A 450 16.76 -7.74 26.26
N LYS A 451 16.38 -7.83 27.54
CA LYS A 451 17.35 -7.95 28.66
C LYS A 451 18.20 -9.24 28.62
N VAL A 452 17.74 -10.29 27.95
CA VAL A 452 18.53 -11.53 27.75
C VAL A 452 19.52 -11.34 26.60
N CYS A 453 19.17 -10.57 25.56
CA CYS A 453 20.09 -10.22 24.48
C CYS A 453 21.22 -9.29 24.94
N ASP A 454 20.97 -8.36 25.87
CA ASP A 454 22.03 -7.54 26.48
C ASP A 454 23.08 -8.38 27.22
N ASN A 455 22.68 -9.50 27.83
CA ASN A 455 23.59 -10.44 28.51
C ASN A 455 24.34 -11.39 27.54
N HIS A 456 24.05 -11.33 26.25
CA HIS A 456 24.72 -12.11 25.19
C HIS A 456 25.51 -11.23 24.20
N MET A 457 25.58 -9.91 24.42
CA MET A 457 26.42 -8.98 23.67
C MET A 457 27.72 -8.58 24.41
N GLU A 458 28.02 -9.19 25.56
CA GLU A 458 29.38 -9.29 26.11
C GLU A 458 30.05 -10.58 25.63
#